data_AF-A0A7J9R0H5-F1
#
_entry.id   AF-A0A7J9R0H5-F1
#
_cell.length_a   1.000
_cell.length_b   1.000
_cell.length_c   1.000
_cell.angle_alpha   90.00
_cell.angle_beta   90.00
_cell.angle_gamma   90.00
#
_symmetry.space_group_name_H-M   'P 1'
#
loop_
_entity.id
_entity.type
_entity.pdbx_description
1 polymer ?
#
loop_
_entity_poly.entity_id
_entity_poly.type
_entity_poly.pdbx_seq_one_letter_code
_entity_poly.pdbx_strand_id
1 'polypeptide(L)'
;GLLNSGSFDQLGVQAIGVAVAGVLGFGGTYLIMKVIDFLVGVRVSPEVEDAGLDISEHAERAYADEEEFKLDMDSYVEDLEEKGGFFGARKKEKN
;
A
#
# COMPACT_ATOMS: atom_id res chain seq x y z
N GLY A 1 -22.27 -9.02 -34.25
CA GLY A 1 -21.87 -7.67 -33.78
C GLY A 1 -21.96 -6.70 -34.92
N LEU A 2 -21.91 -5.39 -34.67
CA LEU A 2 -22.02 -4.37 -35.73
C LEU A 2 -21.20 -4.71 -37.01
N LEU A 3 -19.99 -5.24 -36.84
CA LEU A 3 -19.08 -5.62 -37.94
C LEU A 3 -19.42 -6.94 -38.65
N ASN A 4 -20.07 -7.89 -37.99
CA ASN A 4 -20.41 -9.22 -38.54
C ASN A 4 -21.90 -9.35 -38.93
N SER A 5 -22.78 -8.57 -38.32
CA SER A 5 -24.23 -8.70 -38.49
C SER A 5 -24.95 -7.36 -38.73
N GLY A 6 -24.23 -6.24 -38.81
CA GLY A 6 -24.80 -4.90 -39.07
C GLY A 6 -25.73 -4.33 -37.99
N SER A 7 -25.99 -5.09 -36.91
CA SER A 7 -26.94 -4.74 -35.86
C SER A 7 -26.29 -3.90 -34.76
N PHE A 8 -26.88 -2.73 -34.50
CA PHE A 8 -26.49 -1.80 -33.43
C PHE A 8 -26.95 -2.25 -32.03
N ASP A 9 -27.97 -3.11 -31.94
CA ASP A 9 -28.49 -3.60 -30.65
C ASP A 9 -27.42 -4.31 -29.81
N GLN A 10 -26.45 -4.95 -30.46
CA GLN A 10 -25.36 -5.64 -29.76
C GLN A 10 -24.36 -4.69 -29.09
N LEU A 11 -24.28 -3.42 -29.51
CA LEU A 11 -23.42 -2.44 -28.84
C LEU A 11 -23.92 -2.10 -27.44
N GLY A 12 -25.25 -2.05 -27.24
CA GLY A 12 -25.83 -1.82 -25.91
C GLY A 12 -25.49 -2.95 -24.93
N VAL A 13 -25.59 -4.20 -25.39
CA VAL A 13 -25.23 -5.37 -24.57
C VAL A 13 -23.74 -5.37 -24.21
N GLN A 14 -22.87 -5.01 -25.16
CA GLN A 14 -21.42 -4.90 -24.90
C GLN A 14 -21.09 -3.75 -23.95
N ALA A 15 -21.74 -2.60 -24.08
CA ALA A 15 -21.56 -1.46 -23.18
C ALA A 15 -21.92 -1.83 -21.73
N ILE A 16 -23.00 -2.60 -21.53
CA ILE A 16 -23.37 -3.12 -20.21
C ILE A 16 -22.27 -4.06 -19.68
N GLY A 17 -21.73 -4.95 -20.52
CA GLY A 17 -20.63 -5.83 -20.14
C GLY A 17 -19.40 -5.07 -19.67
N VAL A 18 -18.99 -4.02 -20.41
CA VAL A 18 -17.88 -3.14 -20.03
C VAL A 18 -18.17 -2.39 -18.73
N ALA A 19 -19.39 -1.87 -18.57
CA ALA A 19 -19.78 -1.17 -17.35
C ALA A 19 -19.74 -2.08 -16.12
N VAL A 20 -20.27 -3.31 -16.22
CA VAL A 20 -20.23 -4.29 -15.14
C VAL A 20 -18.79 -4.67 -14.79
N ALA A 21 -17.94 -4.93 -15.79
CA ALA A 21 -16.54 -5.23 -15.59
C ALA A 21 -15.80 -4.07 -14.92
N GLY A 22 -16.06 -2.83 -15.34
CA GLY A 22 -15.49 -1.63 -14.74
C GLY A 22 -15.91 -1.43 -13.30
N VAL A 23 -17.21 -1.59 -12.99
CA VAL A 23 -17.73 -1.47 -11.62
C VAL A 23 -17.16 -2.55 -10.71
N LEU A 24 -17.10 -3.80 -11.16
CA LEU A 24 -16.54 -4.88 -10.34
C LEU A 24 -15.03 -4.75 -10.18
N GLY A 25 -14.30 -4.47 -11.26
CA GLY A 25 -12.84 -4.33 -11.24
C GLY A 25 -12.40 -3.14 -10.39
N PHE A 26 -12.88 -1.94 -10.71
CA PHE A 26 -12.50 -0.74 -9.96
C PHE A 26 -13.20 -0.67 -8.60
N GLY A 27 -14.53 -0.79 -8.58
CA GLY A 27 -15.32 -0.65 -7.35
C GLY A 27 -15.05 -1.76 -6.35
N GLY A 28 -14.92 -3.01 -6.81
CA GLY A 28 -14.55 -4.14 -5.96
C GLY A 28 -13.15 -3.98 -5.36
N THR A 29 -12.15 -3.66 -6.19
CA THR A 29 -10.77 -3.44 -5.70
C THR A 29 -10.71 -2.26 -4.75
N TYR A 30 -11.37 -1.14 -5.05
CA TYR A 30 -11.42 0.04 -4.18
C TYR A 30 -12.03 -0.30 -2.82
N LEU A 31 -13.12 -1.07 -2.79
CA LEU A 31 -13.76 -1.49 -1.54
C LEU A 31 -12.81 -2.38 -0.71
N ILE A 32 -12.17 -3.37 -1.34
CA ILE A 32 -11.22 -4.26 -0.67
C ILE A 32 -10.05 -3.46 -0.10
N MET A 33 -9.42 -2.61 -0.92
CA MET A 33 -8.30 -1.77 -0.48
C MET A 33 -8.70 -0.86 0.67
N LYS A 34 -9.90 -0.28 0.63
CA LYS A 34 -10.41 0.57 1.71
C LYS A 34 -10.66 -0.19 3.01
N VAL A 35 -11.12 -1.43 2.94
CA VAL A 35 -11.28 -2.29 4.12
C VAL A 35 -9.91 -2.64 4.71
N ILE A 36 -8.93 -3.01 3.86
CA ILE A 36 -7.58 -3.33 4.32
C ILE A 36 -6.93 -2.10 4.97
N ASP A 37 -7.04 -0.94 4.32
CA ASP A 37 -6.50 0.32 4.83
C ASP A 37 -7.10 0.70 6.19
N PHE A 38 -8.41 0.46 6.38
CA PHE A 38 -9.05 0.67 7.67
C PHE A 38 -8.57 -0.29 8.77
N LEU A 39 -8.27 -1.55 8.42
CA LEU A 39 -7.92 -2.58 9.39
C LEU A 39 -6.45 -2.53 9.81
N VAL A 40 -5.54 -2.38 8.85
CA VAL A 40 -4.09 -2.51 9.06
C VAL A 40 -3.28 -1.36 8.45
N GLY A 41 -3.88 -0.55 7.58
CA GLY A 41 -3.17 0.44 6.78
C GLY A 41 -2.50 -0.22 5.57
N VAL A 42 -2.67 0.35 4.38
CA VAL A 42 -2.09 -0.21 3.14
C VAL A 42 -0.72 0.38 2.80
N ARG A 43 -0.39 1.56 3.34
CA ARG A 43 0.82 2.32 3.02
C ARG A 43 1.60 2.62 4.31
N VAL A 44 2.92 2.52 4.21
CA VAL A 44 3.85 2.91 5.28
C VAL A 44 3.87 4.43 5.47
N SER A 45 4.46 4.91 6.57
CA SER A 45 4.58 6.36 6.79
C SER A 45 5.55 7.00 5.77
N PRO A 46 5.41 8.30 5.46
CA PRO A 46 6.28 8.98 4.49
C PRO A 46 7.77 8.85 4.83
N GLU A 47 8.12 8.88 6.13
CA GLU A 47 9.50 8.76 6.58
C GLU A 47 10.10 7.38 6.27
N VAL A 48 9.30 6.31 6.40
CA VAL A 48 9.70 4.94 6.06
C VAL A 48 9.75 4.74 4.55
N GLU A 49 8.84 5.38 3.81
CA GLU A 49 8.84 5.37 2.34
C GLU A 49 10.11 6.04 1.78
N ASP A 50 10.53 7.16 2.37
CA ASP A 50 11.75 7.90 2.00
C ASP A 50 13.04 7.13 2.35
N ALA A 51 13.06 6.42 3.48
CA ALA A 51 14.19 5.58 3.90
C ALA A 51 14.34 4.29 3.06
N GLY A 52 13.25 3.84 2.42
CA GLY A 52 13.21 2.62 1.61
C GLY A 52 12.63 1.41 2.36
N LEU A 53 11.76 0.66 1.68
CA LEU A 53 11.12 -0.52 2.25
C LEU A 53 12.06 -1.72 2.42
N ASP A 54 13.13 -1.80 1.61
CA ASP A 54 14.11 -2.89 1.71
C ASP A 54 14.81 -2.90 3.08
N ILE A 55 15.06 -1.71 3.64
CA ILE A 55 15.68 -1.56 4.97
C ILE A 55 14.69 -1.90 6.08
N SER A 56 13.44 -1.44 5.97
CA SER A 56 12.43 -1.58 7.03
C SER A 56 11.72 -2.94 7.06
N GLU A 57 11.44 -3.55 5.91
CA GLU A 57 10.66 -4.80 5.81
C GLU A 57 11.51 -6.04 5.53
N HIS A 58 12.63 -5.88 4.82
CA HIS A 58 13.48 -7.01 4.38
C HIS A 58 14.86 -7.05 5.04
N ALA A 59 15.22 -6.03 5.83
CA ALA A 59 16.53 -5.87 6.47
C ALA A 59 17.71 -6.07 5.48
N GLU A 60 17.49 -5.74 4.20
CA GLU A 60 18.43 -5.95 3.10
C GLU A 60 18.84 -4.60 2.51
N ARG A 61 20.12 -4.48 2.13
CA ARG A 61 20.65 -3.30 1.41
C ARG A 61 20.83 -3.67 -0.05
N ALA A 62 19.94 -3.19 -0.93
CA ALA A 62 20.08 -3.40 -2.38
C ALA A 62 21.31 -2.66 -2.98
N TYR A 63 21.69 -1.51 -2.40
CA TYR A 63 22.85 -0.71 -2.78
C TYR A 63 23.77 -0.51 -1.58
N ALA A 64 24.50 -1.55 -1.18
CA ALA A 64 25.36 -1.52 0.01
C ALA A 64 26.68 -0.74 -0.17
N ASP A 65 26.98 -0.21 -1.36
CA ASP A 65 28.32 0.31 -1.69
C ASP A 65 28.37 1.80 -2.10
N GLU A 66 27.25 2.52 -2.13
CA GLU A 66 27.27 3.97 -2.40
C GLU A 66 27.47 4.75 -1.08
N GLU A 67 28.69 5.23 -0.85
CA GLU A 67 29.10 6.03 0.32
C GLU A 67 28.25 7.31 0.57
N GLU A 68 27.39 7.67 -0.38
CA GLU A 68 26.61 8.91 -0.40
C GLU A 68 25.32 8.85 0.45
N PHE A 69 24.84 7.66 0.82
CA PHE A 69 23.62 7.48 1.62
C PHE A 69 23.89 6.97 3.04
N LYS A 70 24.84 7.60 3.75
CA LYS A 70 25.03 7.39 5.19
C LYS A 70 23.96 8.13 5.99
N LEU A 71 22.72 7.64 5.98
CA LEU A 71 22.03 7.55 7.27
C LEU A 71 22.53 6.25 7.89
N ASP A 72 23.46 6.40 8.82
CA ASP A 72 24.07 5.30 9.51
C ASP A 72 23.00 4.51 10.27
N MET A 73 22.99 3.19 10.05
CA MET A 73 22.12 2.26 10.77
C MET A 73 22.20 2.46 12.29
N ASP A 74 23.33 2.96 12.79
CA ASP A 74 23.55 3.27 14.20
C ASP A 74 22.57 4.36 14.68
N SER A 75 22.29 5.40 13.90
CA SER A 75 21.29 6.40 14.28
C SER A 75 19.85 5.86 14.23
N TYR A 76 19.54 4.97 13.29
CA TYR A 76 18.21 4.32 13.24
C TYR A 76 17.99 3.32 14.37
N VAL A 77 19.02 2.55 14.73
CA VAL A 77 18.95 1.61 15.86
C VAL A 77 18.86 2.38 17.17
N GLU A 78 19.58 3.48 17.33
CA GLU A 78 19.45 4.39 18.48
C GLU A 78 18.03 4.97 18.58
N ASP A 79 17.44 5.44 17.47
CA ASP A 79 16.07 5.96 17.42
C ASP A 79 15.02 4.87 17.75
N LEU A 80 15.23 3.63 17.30
CA LEU A 80 14.35 2.50 17.60
C LEU A 80 14.47 2.04 19.05
N GLU A 81 15.68 2.05 19.62
CA GLU A 81 15.90 1.79 21.04
C GLU A 81 15.30 2.89 21.93
N GLU A 82 15.40 4.17 21.52
CA GLU A 82 14.78 5.30 22.24
C GLU A 82 13.25 5.22 22.20
N LYS A 83 12.66 4.84 21.05
CA LYS A 83 11.20 4.77 20.89
C LYS A 83 10.51 3.60 21.58
N GLY A 84 11.24 2.75 22.30
CA GLY A 84 10.66 1.90 23.34
C GLY A 84 9.48 1.04 22.88
N GLY A 85 9.78 -0.01 22.12
CA GLY A 85 9.00 -1.24 22.12
C GLY A 85 7.62 -1.20 21.45
N PHE A 86 7.55 -1.92 20.34
CA PHE A 86 6.33 -2.44 19.69
C PHE A 86 5.38 -3.23 20.63
N PHE A 87 5.73 -3.41 21.91
CA PHE A 87 4.91 -4.04 22.93
C PHE A 87 5.12 -3.38 24.31
N GLY A 88 4.30 -2.38 24.65
CA GLY A 88 3.98 -2.11 26.05
C GLY A 88 4.04 -0.66 26.51
N ALA A 89 2.91 0.04 26.41
CA ALA A 89 2.52 1.01 27.43
C ALA A 89 1.01 1.29 27.36
N ARG A 90 0.20 0.34 27.83
CA ARG A 90 -1.17 0.66 28.29
C ARG A 90 -1.04 1.41 29.62
N LYS A 91 -0.66 2.69 29.62
CA LYS A 91 -0.72 3.54 30.82
C LYS A 91 -2.10 4.18 30.89
N LYS A 92 -3.01 3.53 31.63
CA LYS A 92 -4.28 4.12 32.06
C LYS A 92 -3.95 5.26 33.04
N GLU A 93 -4.33 6.46 32.65
CA GLU A 93 -4.44 7.62 33.52
C GLU A 93 -5.84 7.65 34.15
N LYS A 94 -5.90 7.99 35.45
CA LYS A 94 -6.98 8.68 36.20
C LYS A 94 -7.42 7.99 37.51
N ASN A 95 -7.12 8.74 38.58
CA ASN A 95 -7.71 8.84 39.91
C ASN A 95 -7.43 7.71 40.91
#